data_AF-A0A3N5R7V2-F1
#
_entry.id   AF-A0A3N5R7V2-F1
#
_cell.length_a   1.000
_cell.length_b   1.000
_cell.length_c   1.000
_cell.angle_alpha   90.00
_cell.angle_beta   90.00
_cell.angle_gamma   90.00
#
_symmetry.space_group_name_H-M   'P 1'
#
loop_
_entity.id
_entity.type
_entity.pdbx_description
1 polymer ?
#
loop_
_entity_poly.entity_id
_entity_poly.type
_entity_poly.pdbx_seq_one_letter_code
_entity_poly.pdbx_strand_id
1 'polypeptide(L)'
;MVNTAVYSLIGLVVGAVLQFLFSRHLDNKKHQRDLRAKAYADYLQCVSELANLGHQRNSAEGRQLGAKTADAKCRISLYGAPAVIVAFAKFERLGATMNTNEQCSAFADMVAAMRQDTFGNSSVAQADLEAVLLGVRRVT
;
A
#
# COMPACT_ATOMS: atom_id res chain seq x y z
N MET A 1 40.66 12.34 37.62
CA MET A 1 39.46 11.50 37.75
C MET A 1 38.16 12.25 37.43
N VAL A 2 38.01 13.53 37.84
CA VAL A 2 36.80 14.33 37.57
C VAL A 2 36.52 14.57 36.08
N ASN A 3 37.53 14.88 35.25
CA ASN A 3 37.32 15.15 33.82
C ASN A 3 36.77 13.94 33.05
N THR A 4 37.20 12.72 33.38
CA THR A 4 36.71 11.49 32.72
C THR A 4 35.23 11.26 32.99
N ALA A 5 34.76 11.51 34.22
CA ALA A 5 33.35 11.38 34.57
C ALA A 5 32.47 12.39 33.83
N VAL A 6 32.95 13.63 33.65
CA VAL A 6 32.24 14.67 32.88
C VAL A 6 32.14 14.29 31.40
N TYR A 7 33.23 13.80 30.79
CA TYR A 7 33.19 13.35 29.40
C TYR A 7 32.28 12.13 29.20
N SER A 8 32.27 11.18 30.14
CA SER A 8 31.34 10.04 30.11
C SER A 8 29.88 10.48 30.23
N LEU A 9 29.59 11.45 31.10
CA LEU A 9 28.25 12.01 31.25
C LEU A 9 27.78 12.73 29.98
N ILE A 10 28.65 13.53 29.37
CA ILE A 10 28.35 14.21 28.10
C ILE A 10 28.09 13.16 27.00
N GLY A 11 28.93 12.13 26.89
CA GLY A 11 28.73 11.03 25.93
C GLY A 11 27.39 10.32 26.11
N LEU A 12 27.00 10.04 27.36
CA LEU A 12 25.70 9.43 27.68
C LEU A 12 24.53 10.33 27.24
N VAL A 13 24.59 11.61 27.56
CA VAL A 13 23.53 12.58 27.21
C VAL A 13 23.42 12.73 25.70
N VAL A 14 24.53 12.88 24.99
CA VAL A 14 24.55 13.00 23.52
C VAL A 14 24.01 11.72 22.87
N GLY A 15 24.43 10.54 23.36
CA GLY A 15 23.94 9.25 22.88
C GLY A 15 22.43 9.10 23.05
N ALA A 16 21.90 9.43 24.24
CA ALA A 16 20.48 9.36 24.52
C ALA A 16 19.64 10.33 23.65
N VAL A 17 20.14 11.55 23.44
CA VAL A 17 19.47 12.54 22.58
C VAL A 17 19.44 12.07 21.13
N LEU A 18 20.56 11.58 20.58
CA LEU A 18 20.60 11.04 19.22
C LEU A 18 19.67 9.85 19.06
N GLN A 19 19.68 8.92 20.03
CA GLN A 19 18.79 7.76 20.02
C GLN A 19 17.33 8.18 20.02
N PHE A 20 16.94 9.15 20.85
CA PHE A 20 15.58 9.67 20.89
C PHE A 20 15.15 10.30 19.56
N LEU A 21 16.01 11.13 18.96
CA LEU A 21 15.72 11.78 17.68
C LEU A 21 15.59 10.77 16.54
N PHE A 22 16.48 9.77 16.48
CA PHE A 22 16.41 8.72 15.47
C PHE A 22 15.21 7.79 15.67
N SER A 23 14.89 7.38 16.89
CA SER A 23 13.67 6.61 17.17
C SER A 23 12.43 7.35 16.70
N ARG A 24 12.29 8.62 17.07
CA ARG A 24 11.12 9.42 16.69
C ARG A 24 10.99 9.59 15.17
N HIS A 25 12.11 9.77 14.46
CA HIS A 25 12.11 9.87 13.01
C HIS A 25 11.73 8.55 12.32
N LEU A 26 12.27 7.43 12.82
CA LEU A 26 11.96 6.10 12.30
C LEU A 26 10.51 5.71 12.56
N ASP A 27 9.98 6.02 13.76
CA ASP A 27 8.58 5.75 14.12
C ASP A 27 7.60 6.51 13.23
N ASN A 28 7.86 7.80 12.97
CA ASN A 28 7.02 8.59 12.07
C ASN A 28 7.02 8.03 10.63
N LYS A 29 8.19 7.65 10.11
CA LYS A 29 8.30 7.03 8.78
C LYS A 29 7.59 5.68 8.71
N LYS A 30 7.76 4.85 9.75
CA LYS A 30 7.09 3.55 9.87
C LYS A 30 5.59 3.73 9.91
N HIS A 31 5.09 4.66 10.72
CA HIS A 31 3.66 4.93 10.84
C HIS A 31 3.02 5.34 9.50
N GLN A 32 3.66 6.23 8.74
CA GLN A 32 3.17 6.61 7.41
C GLN A 32 3.12 5.43 6.44
N ARG A 33 4.16 4.58 6.46
CA ARG A 33 4.21 3.37 5.62
C ARG A 33 3.12 2.38 6.00
N ASP A 34 2.85 2.20 7.29
CA ASP A 34 1.81 1.29 7.79
C ASP A 34 0.40 1.80 7.40
N LEU A 35 0.15 3.12 7.46
CA LEU A 35 -1.11 3.72 6.99
C LEU A 35 -1.36 3.49 5.50
N ARG A 36 -0.32 3.65 4.67
CA ARG A 36 -0.36 3.39 3.22
C ARG A 36 -0.63 1.92 2.93
N ALA A 37 0.19 1.04 3.49
CA ALA A 37 0.08 -0.40 3.31
C ALA A 37 -1.31 -0.92 3.70
N LYS A 38 -1.87 -0.40 4.79
CA LYS A 38 -3.23 -0.72 5.22
C LYS A 38 -4.28 -0.26 4.20
N ALA A 39 -4.19 0.97 3.70
CA ALA A 39 -5.12 1.45 2.69
C ALA A 39 -5.05 0.66 1.38
N TYR A 40 -3.84 0.28 0.94
CA TYR A 40 -3.63 -0.59 -0.22
C TYR A 40 -4.26 -1.96 -0.01
N ALA A 41 -3.98 -2.61 1.12
CA ALA A 41 -4.55 -3.91 1.46
C ALA A 41 -6.08 -3.88 1.54
N ASP A 42 -6.65 -2.86 2.19
CA ASP A 42 -8.10 -2.69 2.33
C ASP A 42 -8.78 -2.54 0.95
N TYR A 43 -8.16 -1.79 0.02
CA TYR A 43 -8.67 -1.68 -1.35
C TYR A 43 -8.61 -3.01 -2.10
N LEU A 44 -7.48 -3.73 -2.05
CA LEU A 44 -7.34 -5.02 -2.72
C LEU A 44 -8.31 -6.06 -2.17
N GLN A 45 -8.51 -6.09 -0.85
CA GLN A 45 -9.53 -6.93 -0.23
C GLN A 45 -10.92 -6.60 -0.75
N CYS A 46 -11.29 -5.32 -0.88
CA CYS A 46 -12.58 -4.93 -1.43
C CYS A 46 -12.77 -5.40 -2.88
N VAL A 47 -11.73 -5.29 -3.70
CA VAL A 47 -11.75 -5.77 -5.10
C VAL A 47 -11.93 -7.29 -5.16
N SER A 48 -11.20 -8.05 -4.31
CA SER A 48 -11.34 -9.50 -4.22
C SER A 48 -12.73 -9.94 -3.72
N GLU A 49 -13.28 -9.26 -2.71
CA GLU A 49 -14.64 -9.49 -2.22
C GLU A 49 -15.67 -9.24 -3.32
N LEU A 50 -15.50 -8.16 -4.10
CA LEU A 50 -16.39 -7.83 -5.22
C LEU A 50 -16.36 -8.91 -6.30
N ALA A 51 -15.17 -9.42 -6.64
CA ALA A 51 -14.99 -10.46 -7.65
C ALA A 51 -15.54 -11.82 -7.22
N ASN A 52 -15.36 -12.21 -5.96
CA ASN A 52 -15.72 -13.55 -5.48
C ASN A 52 -17.18 -13.66 -5.04
N LEU A 53 -17.74 -12.61 -4.42
CA LEU A 53 -19.08 -12.67 -3.83
C LEU A 53 -20.17 -12.19 -4.78
N GLY A 54 -19.82 -11.43 -5.81
CA GLY A 54 -20.76 -10.99 -6.84
C GLY A 54 -21.97 -10.22 -6.29
N HIS A 55 -21.82 -9.56 -5.13
CA HIS A 55 -22.92 -8.87 -4.47
C HIS A 55 -23.59 -7.88 -5.42
N GLN A 56 -24.92 -7.91 -5.49
CA GLN A 56 -25.66 -6.90 -6.22
C GLN A 56 -25.40 -5.52 -5.59
N ARG A 57 -25.10 -4.52 -6.42
CA ARG A 57 -24.82 -3.14 -5.94
C ARG A 57 -25.91 -2.56 -5.02
N ASN A 58 -27.15 -3.00 -5.20
CA ASN A 58 -28.30 -2.54 -4.42
C ASN A 58 -28.58 -3.36 -3.15
N SER A 59 -27.84 -4.44 -2.90
CA SER A 59 -27.94 -5.18 -1.63
C SER A 59 -27.28 -4.37 -0.50
N ALA A 60 -27.58 -4.73 0.75
CA ALA A 60 -26.94 -4.09 1.90
C ALA A 60 -25.43 -4.33 1.89
N GLU A 61 -25.03 -5.55 1.56
CA GLU A 61 -23.64 -6.00 1.44
C GLU A 61 -22.93 -5.28 0.30
N GLY A 62 -23.58 -5.12 -0.86
CA GLY A 62 -23.04 -4.37 -2.00
C GLY A 62 -22.79 -2.90 -1.68
N ARG A 63 -23.73 -2.24 -0.97
CA ARG A 63 -23.53 -0.86 -0.49
C ARG A 63 -22.41 -0.75 0.52
N GLN A 64 -22.34 -1.69 1.47
CA GLN A 64 -21.28 -1.71 2.49
C GLN A 64 -19.90 -1.90 1.85
N LEU A 65 -19.78 -2.81 0.87
CA LEU A 65 -18.56 -3.03 0.12
C LEU A 65 -18.16 -1.79 -0.70
N GLY A 66 -19.14 -1.13 -1.31
CA GLY A 66 -18.94 0.15 -2.00
C GLY A 66 -18.41 1.25 -1.08
N ALA A 67 -18.97 1.36 0.13
CA ALA A 67 -18.50 2.32 1.13
C ALA A 67 -17.07 2.04 1.60
N LYS A 68 -16.72 0.76 1.87
CA LYS A 68 -15.34 0.36 2.20
C LYS A 68 -14.37 0.66 1.06
N THR A 69 -14.78 0.39 -0.17
CA THR A 69 -13.96 0.68 -1.37
C THR A 69 -13.71 2.19 -1.50
N ALA A 70 -14.73 3.02 -1.31
CA ALA A 70 -14.62 4.46 -1.35
C ALA A 70 -13.71 5.01 -0.24
N ASP A 71 -13.85 4.50 0.99
CA ASP A 71 -12.96 4.85 2.11
C ASP A 71 -11.50 4.52 1.81
N ALA A 72 -11.23 3.31 1.30
CA ALA A 72 -9.87 2.91 0.91
C ALA A 72 -9.32 3.84 -0.19
N LYS A 73 -10.13 4.21 -1.19
CA LYS A 73 -9.74 5.18 -2.22
C LYS A 73 -9.41 6.56 -1.65
N CYS A 74 -10.21 7.08 -0.72
CA CYS A 74 -9.94 8.36 -0.05
C CYS A 74 -8.62 8.32 0.73
N ARG A 75 -8.35 7.22 1.42
CA ARG A 75 -7.10 7.00 2.14
C ARG A 75 -5.91 6.94 1.20
N ILE A 76 -6.03 6.21 0.10
CA ILE A 76 -4.98 6.15 -0.93
C ILE A 76 -4.75 7.53 -1.56
N SER A 77 -5.79 8.31 -1.85
CA SER A 77 -5.61 9.65 -2.45
C SER A 77 -4.94 10.65 -1.51
N LEU A 78 -5.15 10.53 -0.19
CA LEU A 78 -4.56 11.44 0.80
C LEU A 78 -3.07 11.19 1.05
N TYR A 79 -2.65 9.93 1.12
CA TYR A 79 -1.29 9.60 1.57
C TYR A 79 -0.57 8.57 0.72
N GLY A 80 -1.16 8.09 -0.38
CA GLY A 80 -0.48 7.20 -1.32
C GLY A 80 0.70 7.84 -2.02
N ALA A 81 1.70 7.05 -2.41
CA ALA A 81 2.85 7.56 -3.15
C ALA A 81 2.46 8.01 -4.56
N PRO A 82 3.15 9.02 -5.15
CA PRO A 82 2.82 9.54 -6.47
C PRO A 82 2.72 8.47 -7.56
N ALA A 83 3.63 7.49 -7.57
CA ALA A 83 3.59 6.39 -8.54
C ALA A 83 2.33 5.52 -8.39
N VAL A 84 1.87 5.29 -7.15
CA VAL A 84 0.64 4.56 -6.87
C VAL A 84 -0.57 5.35 -7.37
N ILE A 85 -0.62 6.66 -7.11
CA ILE A 85 -1.73 7.52 -7.58
C ILE A 85 -1.82 7.49 -9.11
N VAL A 86 -0.70 7.58 -9.81
CA VAL A 86 -0.68 7.55 -11.28
C VAL A 86 -1.16 6.20 -11.82
N ALA A 87 -0.63 5.09 -11.29
CA ALA A 87 -1.02 3.74 -11.72
C ALA A 87 -2.50 3.45 -11.39
N PHE A 88 -2.95 3.87 -10.22
CA PHE A 88 -4.35 3.72 -9.81
C PHE A 88 -5.27 4.57 -10.70
N ALA A 89 -4.92 5.82 -10.99
CA ALA A 89 -5.70 6.65 -11.90
C ALA A 89 -5.78 6.05 -13.31
N LYS A 90 -4.71 5.42 -13.81
CA LYS A 90 -4.71 4.68 -15.08
C LYS A 90 -5.72 3.53 -15.04
N PHE A 91 -5.68 2.69 -14.00
CA PHE A 91 -6.63 1.58 -13.83
C PHE A 91 -8.09 2.06 -13.73
N GLU A 92 -8.36 3.12 -12.96
CA GLU A 92 -9.70 3.70 -12.81
C GLU A 92 -10.23 4.29 -14.12
N ARG A 93 -9.38 4.96 -14.92
CA ARG A 93 -9.76 5.49 -16.24
C ARG A 93 -10.10 4.39 -17.25
N LEU A 94 -9.53 3.19 -17.09
CA LEU A 94 -9.90 2.00 -17.86
C LEU A 94 -11.19 1.34 -17.36
N GLY A 95 -11.87 1.95 -16.38
CA GLY A 95 -13.16 1.53 -15.85
C GLY A 95 -13.09 0.66 -14.59
N ALA A 96 -11.91 0.46 -14.00
CA ALA A 96 -11.71 -0.36 -12.80
C ALA A 96 -12.33 -1.77 -12.88
N THR A 97 -12.29 -2.37 -14.07
CA THR A 97 -12.67 -3.78 -14.31
C THR A 97 -11.45 -4.55 -14.78
N MET A 98 -11.52 -5.88 -14.87
CA MET A 98 -10.38 -6.77 -15.23
C MET A 98 -10.75 -7.70 -16.40
N ASN A 99 -11.51 -7.16 -17.36
CA ASN A 99 -12.06 -7.92 -18.48
C ASN A 99 -11.09 -8.01 -19.66
N THR A 100 -10.26 -6.98 -19.86
CA THR A 100 -9.28 -6.92 -20.97
C THR A 100 -7.84 -7.12 -20.46
N ASN A 101 -6.92 -7.50 -21.34
CA ASN A 101 -5.51 -7.64 -20.99
C ASN A 101 -4.90 -6.30 -20.53
N GLU A 102 -5.31 -5.18 -21.14
CA GLU A 102 -4.86 -3.84 -20.75
C GLU A 102 -5.32 -3.48 -19.32
N GLN A 103 -6.57 -3.76 -19.00
CA GLN A 103 -7.13 -3.56 -17.66
C GLN A 103 -6.41 -4.41 -16.60
N CYS A 104 -6.06 -5.65 -16.96
CA CYS A 104 -5.36 -6.58 -16.08
C CYS A 104 -3.92 -6.15 -15.82
N SER A 105 -3.22 -5.76 -16.88
CA SER A 105 -1.88 -5.19 -16.76
C SER A 105 -1.93 -3.90 -15.95
N ALA A 106 -2.90 -3.02 -16.15
CA ALA A 106 -3.03 -1.79 -15.35
C ALA A 106 -3.32 -2.07 -13.87
N PHE A 107 -4.09 -3.11 -13.57
CA PHE A 107 -4.30 -3.57 -12.19
C PHE A 107 -3.01 -4.12 -11.57
N ALA A 108 -2.28 -4.96 -12.31
CA ALA A 108 -0.99 -5.51 -11.87
C ALA A 108 0.07 -4.41 -11.66
N ASP A 109 0.15 -3.42 -12.57
CA ASP A 109 1.00 -2.23 -12.46
C ASP A 109 0.71 -1.47 -11.17
N MET A 110 -0.57 -1.26 -10.86
CA MET A 110 -1.00 -0.58 -9.64
C MET A 110 -0.58 -1.35 -8.39
N VAL A 111 -0.76 -2.67 -8.36
CA VAL A 111 -0.33 -3.51 -7.23
C VAL A 111 1.19 -3.53 -7.10
N ALA A 112 1.93 -3.57 -8.21
CA ALA A 112 3.38 -3.49 -8.22
C ALA A 112 3.86 -2.15 -7.61
N ALA A 113 3.23 -1.04 -7.97
CA ALA A 113 3.51 0.27 -7.38
C ALA A 113 3.22 0.32 -5.87
N MET A 114 2.08 -0.23 -5.42
CA MET A 114 1.74 -0.32 -3.98
C MET A 114 2.77 -1.14 -3.21
N ARG A 115 3.24 -2.24 -3.80
CA ARG A 115 4.25 -3.13 -3.22
C ARG A 115 5.61 -2.44 -3.15
N GLN A 116 6.02 -1.72 -4.19
CA GLN A 116 7.27 -0.96 -4.19
C GLN A 116 7.27 0.17 -3.15
N ASP A 117 6.14 0.87 -3.00
CA ASP A 117 5.99 1.90 -1.95
C ASP A 117 6.05 1.30 -0.53
N THR A 118 5.55 0.08 -0.34
CA THR A 118 5.54 -0.59 0.97
C THR A 118 6.87 -1.26 1.32
N PHE A 119 7.54 -1.93 0.38
CA PHE A 119 8.72 -2.77 0.65
C PHE A 119 10.01 -2.27 0.01
N GLY A 120 9.97 -1.20 -0.79
CA GLY A 120 11.14 -0.71 -1.53
C GLY A 120 11.50 -1.60 -2.72
N ASN A 121 12.80 -1.74 -3.00
CA ASN A 121 13.34 -2.46 -4.16
C ASN A 121 13.20 -3.99 -4.06
N SER A 122 11.97 -4.47 -4.13
CA SER A 122 11.66 -5.89 -4.31
C SER A 122 10.95 -6.05 -5.65
N SER A 123 11.65 -6.27 -6.76
CA SER A 123 10.95 -6.57 -8.02
C SER A 123 10.36 -7.97 -7.96
N VAL A 124 9.09 -8.10 -8.32
CA VAL A 124 8.44 -9.39 -8.63
C VAL A 124 8.04 -9.33 -10.09
N ALA A 125 8.11 -10.46 -10.78
CA ALA A 125 7.68 -10.51 -12.17
C ALA A 125 6.19 -10.16 -12.25
N GLN A 126 5.84 -9.31 -13.22
CA GLN A 126 4.44 -8.91 -13.42
C GLN A 126 3.53 -10.11 -13.66
N ALA A 127 4.02 -11.13 -14.39
CA ALA A 127 3.30 -12.38 -14.63
C ALA A 127 2.92 -13.12 -13.33
N ASP A 128 3.79 -13.10 -12.32
CA ASP A 128 3.51 -13.73 -11.02
C ASP A 128 2.44 -12.93 -10.26
N LEU A 129 2.49 -11.60 -10.31
CA LEU A 129 1.45 -10.75 -9.72
C LEU A 129 0.11 -10.97 -10.40
N GLU A 130 0.07 -11.02 -11.74
CA GLU A 130 -1.15 -11.31 -12.48
C GLU A 130 -1.69 -12.70 -12.13
N ALA A 131 -0.83 -13.72 -12.04
CA ALA A 131 -1.25 -15.07 -11.66
C ALA A 131 -1.85 -15.14 -10.25
N VAL A 132 -1.29 -14.41 -9.28
CA VAL A 132 -1.81 -14.35 -7.90
C VAL A 132 -3.12 -13.57 -7.83
N LEU A 133 -3.22 -12.45 -8.54
CA LEU A 133 -4.35 -11.53 -8.44
C LEU A 133 -5.55 -12.00 -9.26
N LEU A 134 -5.31 -12.61 -10.42
CA LEU A 134 -6.32 -12.90 -11.44
C LEU A 134 -6.49 -14.40 -11.71
N GLY A 135 -5.60 -15.24 -11.15
CA GLY A 135 -5.49 -16.64 -11.49
C GLY A 135 -4.77 -16.89 -12.83
N VAL A 136 -4.44 -18.15 -13.10
CA VAL A 136 -3.84 -18.55 -14.38
C VAL A 136 -4.93 -18.52 -15.45
N ARG A 137 -4.91 -17.50 -16.32
CA ARG A 137 -5.77 -17.48 -17.51
C ARG A 137 -5.33 -18.63 -18.42
N ARG A 138 -6.21 -19.61 -18.62
CA ARG A 138 -6.03 -20.57 -19.71
C ARG A 138 -6.22 -19.81 -21.01
N VAL A 139 -5.14 -19.65 -21.77
CA VAL A 139 -5.22 -19.23 -23.16
C VAL A 139 -5.96 -20.34 -23.90
N THR A 140 -7.23 -20.10 -24.23
CA THR A 140 -8.01 -20.91 -25.19
C THR A 140 -7.90 -20.30 -26.56
#